data_AF-A0A960G6C8-F1
#
_entry.id   AF-A0A960G6C8-F1
#
_cell.length_a   1.000
_cell.length_b   1.000
_cell.length_c   1.000
_cell.angle_alpha   90.00
_cell.angle_beta   90.00
_cell.angle_gamma   90.00
#
_symmetry.space_group_name_H-M   'P 1'
#
loop_
_entity.id
_entity.type
_entity.pdbx_description
1 polymer ?
#
loop_
_entity_poly.entity_id
_entity_poly.type
_entity_poly.pdbx_seq_one_letter_code
_entity_poly.pdbx_strand_id
1 'polypeptide(L)' 'MTTKADKYIRFDAADHLDGIDDAAAYFQIALEQSADDPTAVPRALGVIARSRRMEELAPEVH' A
#
# COMPACT_ATOMS: atom_id res chain seq x y z
N MET A 1 -4.86 -39.49 -2.66
CA MET A 1 -4.17 -38.23 -3.00
C MET A 1 -4.77 -37.13 -2.14
N THR A 2 -4.05 -36.69 -1.10
CA THR A 2 -4.54 -35.64 -0.19
C THR A 2 -4.10 -34.29 -0.73
N THR A 3 -5.02 -33.58 -1.38
CA THR A 3 -4.74 -32.24 -1.94
C THR A 3 -4.55 -31.27 -0.77
N LYS A 4 -3.32 -30.77 -0.60
CA LYS A 4 -3.01 -29.68 0.32
C LYS A 4 -3.81 -28.46 -0.18
N ALA A 5 -4.81 -28.02 0.57
CA ALA A 5 -5.55 -26.81 0.24
C ALA A 5 -4.59 -25.61 0.36
N ASP A 6 -4.14 -25.09 -0.79
CA ASP A 6 -3.28 -23.92 -0.82
C ASP A 6 -4.08 -22.72 -0.28
N LYS A 7 -3.58 -22.12 0.80
CA LYS A 7 -4.32 -21.10 1.55
C LYS A 7 -4.11 -19.76 0.87
N TYR A 8 -4.97 -19.43 -0.09
CA TYR A 8 -4.96 -18.11 -0.72
C TYR A 8 -5.22 -17.03 0.34
N ILE A 9 -4.26 -16.12 0.48
CA ILE A 9 -4.41 -14.90 1.28
C ILE A 9 -5.05 -13.80 0.42
N ARG A 10 -5.91 -12.99 1.03
CA ARG A 10 -6.46 -11.81 0.34
C ARG A 10 -5.37 -10.75 0.23
N PHE A 11 -5.24 -10.18 -0.97
CA PHE A 11 -4.36 -9.05 -1.20
C PHE A 11 -4.86 -7.81 -0.45
N ASP A 12 -3.93 -7.10 0.17
CA ASP A 12 -4.14 -5.79 0.79
C ASP A 12 -2.98 -4.89 0.42
N ALA A 13 -3.24 -3.76 -0.24
CA ALA A 13 -2.19 -2.85 -0.66
C ALA A 13 -1.38 -2.31 0.53
N ALA A 14 -1.98 -2.23 1.72
CA ALA A 14 -1.31 -1.77 2.93
C ALA A 14 -0.15 -2.69 3.36
N ASP A 15 -0.16 -3.96 2.94
CA ASP A 15 0.90 -4.94 3.23
C ASP A 15 2.13 -4.78 2.32
N HIS A 16 2.07 -3.89 1.32
CA HIS A 16 3.09 -3.71 0.28
C HIS A 16 3.61 -2.27 0.17
N LEU A 17 3.29 -1.39 1.13
CA LEU A 17 3.87 -0.05 1.21
C LEU A 17 5.04 -0.12 2.22
N ASP A 18 6.26 -0.30 1.72
CA ASP A 18 7.46 -0.51 2.55
C ASP A 18 8.13 0.80 2.97
N GLY A 19 7.73 1.94 2.40
CA GLY A 19 8.26 3.24 2.77
C GLY A 19 7.50 4.43 2.20
N ILE A 20 8.06 5.63 2.41
CA ILE A 20 7.47 6.89 1.91
C ILE A 20 7.40 6.90 0.39
N ASP A 21 8.39 6.34 -0.31
CA ASP A 21 8.40 6.31 -1.78
C ASP A 21 7.25 5.47 -2.34
N ASP A 22 6.97 4.30 -1.76
CA ASP A 22 5.83 3.47 -2.16
C ASP A 22 4.50 4.15 -1.84
N ALA A 23 4.39 4.78 -0.67
CA ALA A 23 3.20 5.53 -0.28
C ALA A 23 2.96 6.73 -1.22
N ALA A 24 4.02 7.43 -1.62
CA ALA A 24 3.96 8.55 -2.56
C ALA A 24 3.55 8.09 -3.96
N ALA A 25 4.15 7.00 -4.47
CA ALA A 25 3.77 6.41 -5.75
C ALA A 25 2.30 5.94 -5.75
N TYR A 26 1.87 5.28 -4.67
CA TYR A 26 0.48 4.85 -4.51
C TYR A 26 -0.50 6.04 -4.45
N PHE A 27 -0.13 7.10 -3.73
CA PHE A 27 -0.93 8.31 -3.64
C PHE A 27 -1.01 9.07 -4.98
N GLN A 28 0.07 9.11 -5.76
CA GLN A 28 0.09 9.73 -7.08
C GLN A 28 -0.93 9.08 -8.02
N ILE A 29 -0.98 7.74 -8.05
CA ILE A 29 -1.98 7.00 -8.83
C ILE A 29 -3.39 7.38 -8.38
N ALA A 30 -3.62 7.54 -7.08
CA ALA A 30 -4.93 7.93 -6.56
C ALA A 30 -5.34 9.35 -6.96
N LEU A 31 -4.38 10.28 -7.07
CA LEU A 31 -4.63 11.63 -7.60
C LEU A 31 -5.01 11.58 -9.07
N GLU A 32 -4.30 10.79 -9.88
CA GLU A 32 -4.62 10.62 -11.30
C GLU A 32 -6.02 10.03 -11.50
N GLN A 33 -6.40 9.03 -10.71
CA GLN A 33 -7.74 8.43 -10.78
C GLN A 33 -8.84 9.29 -10.16
N SER A 34 -8.51 10.32 -9.38
CA SER A 34 -9.50 11.15 -8.70
C SER A 34 -10.40 11.95 -9.64
N ALA A 35 -9.95 12.14 -10.89
CA ALA A 35 -10.74 12.75 -11.95
C ALA A 35 -11.99 11.91 -12.29
N ASP A 36 -11.86 10.58 -12.25
CA ASP A 36 -12.92 9.62 -12.59
C ASP A 36 -13.60 9.04 -11.34
N ASP A 37 -12.85 8.84 -10.26
CA ASP A 37 -13.32 8.29 -8.98
C ASP A 37 -12.94 9.22 -7.81
N PRO A 38 -13.86 10.07 -7.32
CA PRO A 38 -13.58 10.98 -6.21
C PRO A 38 -13.27 10.26 -4.89
N THR A 39 -13.51 8.94 -4.80
CA THR A 39 -13.17 8.13 -3.63
C THR A 39 -11.72 7.63 -3.64
N ALA A 40 -10.99 7.78 -4.76
CA ALA A 40 -9.63 7.27 -4.91
C ALA A 40 -8.67 7.83 -3.86
N VAL A 41 -8.67 9.16 -3.69
CA VAL A 41 -7.81 9.87 -2.71
C VAL A 41 -8.10 9.45 -1.27
N PRO A 42 -9.35 9.55 -0.74
CA PRO A 42 -9.63 9.15 0.64
C PRO A 42 -9.39 7.65 0.88
N ARG A 43 -9.64 6.79 -0.11
CA ARG A 43 -9.31 5.36 -0.03
C ARG A 43 -7.81 5.15 0.12
N ALA A 44 -7.00 5.83 -0.71
CA ALA A 44 -5.55 5.68 -0.66
C ALA A 44 -4.96 6.16 0.67
N LEU A 45 -5.46 7.27 1.20
CA LEU A 45 -5.09 7.74 2.53
C LEU A 45 -5.41 6.71 3.63
N GLY A 46 -6.55 6.02 3.53
CA GLY A 46 -6.91 4.94 4.44
C GLY A 46 -5.95 3.74 4.38
N VAL A 47 -5.47 3.38 3.18
CA VAL A 47 -4.46 2.32 2.98
C VAL A 47 -3.12 2.74 3.58
N ILE A 48 -2.65 3.95 3.28
CA ILE A 48 -1.38 4.50 3.78
C ILE A 48 -1.39 4.64 5.30
N ALA A 49 -2.51 5.04 5.91
CA ALA A 49 -2.62 5.11 7.37
C ALA A 49 -2.53 3.73 8.05
N ARG A 50 -2.88 2.66 7.33
CA ARG A 50 -2.85 1.28 7.83
C ARG A 50 -1.51 0.59 7.61
N SER A 51 -0.72 1.01 6.63
CA SER A 51 0.60 0.42 6.37
C SER A 51 1.51 0.61 7.57
N ARG A 52 1.90 -0.49 8.22
CA ARG A 52 2.62 -0.50 9.51
C ARG A 52 4.14 -0.36 9.39
N ARG A 53 4.70 -0.23 8.19
CA ARG A 53 6.15 -0.28 7.94
C ARG A 53 6.80 1.06 7.59
N MET A 54 6.24 2.18 8.04
CA MET A 54 6.91 3.49 7.88
C MET A 54 8.12 3.70 8.82
N GLU A 55 8.62 2.65 9.49
CA GLU A 55 9.61 2.73 10.56
C GLU A 55 11.09 2.60 10.09
N GLU A 56 11.39 2.31 8.82
CA GLU A 56 12.77 2.08 8.34
C GLU A 56 13.41 3.27 7.61
N LEU A 57 13.03 4.51 7.93
CA LEU A 57 13.75 5.70 7.46
C LEU A 57 14.69 6.25 8.53
N ALA A 58 15.70 5.46 8.89
CA ALA A 58 16.96 6.01 9.36
C ALA A 58 17.85 6.20 8.12
N PRO A 59 18.25 7.43 7.75
CA PRO A 59 19.24 7.59 6.70
C PRO A 59 20.53 6.89 7.14
N GLU A 60 20.99 5.92 6.36
CA GLU A 60 22.38 5.44 6.48
C GLU A 60 23.29 6.63 6.19
N VAL A 61 23.91 7.18 7.24
CA VAL A 61 24.97 8.16 7.13
C VAL A 61 26.24 7.41 6.72
N HIS A 62 26.66 7.55 5.47
CA HIS A 62 28.01 7.21 5.01
C HIS A 62 28.75 8.48 4.57
#